data_AF-A0A526S7E1-F1
#
_entry.id   AF-A0A526S7E1-F1
#
_cell.length_a   1.000
_cell.length_b   1.000
_cell.length_c   1.000
_cell.angle_alpha   90.00
_cell.angle_beta   90.00
_cell.angle_gamma   90.00
#
_symmetry.space_group_name_H-M   'P 1'
#
loop_
_entity.id
_entity.type
_entity.pdbx_description
1 polymer ?
#
loop_
_entity_poly.entity_id
_entity_poly.type
_entity_poly.pdbx_seq_one_letter_code
_entity_poly.pdbx_strand_id
1 'polypeptide(L)'
;RLNRIKNREGFRPIAPVCLEEDVALHFDLARPSPYMLFFQRVLDSRLEAVTHVDGTARAQTVSREQNTRLFQLLTSFKAQSGVGVLCNTSLNFNGTGFINRASDLLAYARATGLDGFVINDAFYLIK
;
A
#
# COMPACT_ATOMS: atom_id res chain seq x y z
N ARG A 1 7.37 9.62 5.43
CA ARG A 1 6.31 9.70 6.48
C ARG A 1 5.98 8.33 7.07
N LEU A 2 5.61 7.34 6.25
CA LEU A 2 5.13 6.03 6.69
C LEU A 2 6.10 5.28 7.64
N ASN A 3 7.41 5.28 7.36
CA ASN A 3 8.38 4.63 8.25
C ASN A 3 8.41 5.25 9.66
N ARG A 4 8.19 6.56 9.81
CA ARG A 4 8.05 7.19 11.13
C ARG A 4 6.78 6.71 11.85
N ILE A 5 5.65 6.66 11.15
CA ILE A 5 4.38 6.12 11.68
C ILE A 5 4.56 4.67 12.15
N LYS A 6 5.31 3.86 11.39
CA LYS A 6 5.59 2.46 11.71
C LYS A 6 6.73 2.27 12.71
N ASN A 7 7.40 3.33 13.16
CA ASN A 7 8.63 3.27 13.95
C ASN A 7 9.69 2.32 13.35
N ARG A 8 9.92 2.46 12.04
CA ARG A 8 10.89 1.68 11.24
C ARG A 8 12.02 2.59 10.76
N GLU A 9 13.13 1.97 10.41
CA GLU A 9 14.26 2.66 9.80
C GLU A 9 13.84 3.35 8.50
N GLY A 10 14.39 4.54 8.25
CA GLY A 10 13.97 5.37 7.10
C GLY A 10 14.16 4.68 5.75
N PHE A 11 15.20 3.84 5.63
CA PHE A 11 15.53 3.09 4.42
C PHE A 11 14.64 1.87 4.20
N ARG A 12 13.83 1.47 5.18
CA ARG A 12 13.05 0.24 5.06
C ARG A 12 11.96 0.45 4.00
N PRO A 13 11.94 -0.36 2.95
CA PRO A 13 11.05 -0.09 1.83
C PRO A 13 9.61 -0.47 2.15
N ILE A 14 8.69 0.22 1.46
CA ILE A 14 7.25 -0.02 1.53
C ILE A 14 6.82 -0.69 0.23
N ALA A 15 5.99 -1.72 0.32
CA ALA A 15 5.54 -2.44 -0.85
C ALA A 15 4.48 -1.60 -1.62
N PRO A 16 4.55 -1.55 -2.95
CA PRO A 16 3.45 -1.06 -3.76
C PRO A 16 2.32 -2.08 -3.85
N VAL A 17 1.09 -1.58 -3.99
CA VAL A 17 -0.05 -2.34 -4.51
C VAL A 17 -0.61 -1.62 -5.73
N CYS A 18 -0.88 -2.36 -6.81
CA CYS A 18 -1.27 -1.83 -8.10
C CYS A 18 -2.32 -2.70 -8.81
N LEU A 19 -2.96 -2.12 -9.82
CA LEU A 19 -3.85 -2.85 -10.72
C LEU A 19 -3.05 -3.90 -11.50
N GLU A 20 -3.54 -5.14 -11.55
CA GLU A 20 -2.86 -6.22 -12.26
C GLU A 20 -2.65 -5.90 -13.75
N GLU A 21 -3.62 -5.25 -14.38
CA GLU A 21 -3.56 -4.81 -15.77
C GLU A 21 -2.48 -3.73 -16.05
N ASP A 22 -2.06 -2.98 -15.03
CA ASP A 22 -1.07 -1.91 -15.15
C ASP A 22 0.33 -2.34 -14.69
N VAL A 23 0.51 -3.58 -14.23
CA VAL A 23 1.76 -3.97 -13.56
C VAL A 23 2.99 -3.77 -14.46
N ALA A 24 2.86 -4.09 -15.75
CA ALA A 24 3.92 -3.92 -16.75
C ALA A 24 4.20 -2.45 -17.12
N LEU A 25 3.30 -1.52 -16.78
CA LEU A 25 3.51 -0.08 -16.96
C LEU A 25 4.45 0.47 -15.87
N HIS A 26 4.43 -0.14 -14.69
CA HIS A 26 5.10 0.38 -13.50
C HIS A 26 6.33 -0.42 -13.09
N PHE A 27 6.36 -1.72 -13.41
CA PHE A 27 7.39 -2.65 -12.99
C PHE A 27 7.82 -3.53 -14.16
N ASP A 28 9.07 -3.96 -14.16
CA ASP A 28 9.60 -4.96 -15.09
C ASP A 28 9.05 -6.35 -14.74
N LEU A 29 7.75 -6.51 -15.00
CA LEU A 29 6.97 -7.68 -14.64
C LEU A 29 5.75 -7.77 -15.56
N ALA A 30 5.66 -8.85 -16.32
CA ALA A 30 4.52 -9.13 -17.21
C ALA A 30 3.60 -10.25 -16.68
N ARG A 31 3.54 -10.42 -15.35
CA ARG A 31 2.71 -11.44 -14.69
C ARG A 31 2.14 -10.96 -13.35
N PRO A 32 1.05 -11.58 -12.87
CA PRO A 32 0.53 -11.29 -11.54
C PRO A 32 1.57 -11.56 -10.43
N SER A 33 1.53 -10.74 -9.38
CA SER A 33 2.26 -10.94 -8.12
C SER A 33 1.34 -10.62 -6.93
N PRO A 34 0.37 -11.49 -6.61
CA PRO A 34 -0.66 -11.16 -5.61
C PRO A 34 -0.16 -11.13 -4.15
N TYR A 35 1.07 -11.59 -3.89
CA TYR A 35 1.56 -11.87 -2.54
C TYR A 35 2.86 -11.14 -2.14
N MET A 36 3.36 -10.18 -2.94
CA MET A 36 4.56 -9.39 -2.64
C MET A 36 5.84 -10.22 -2.38
N LEU A 37 5.99 -11.36 -3.07
CA LEU A 37 7.07 -12.33 -2.81
C LEU A 37 8.35 -12.06 -3.60
N PHE A 38 8.27 -11.32 -4.70
CA PHE A 38 9.39 -11.12 -5.62
C PHE A 38 9.74 -9.64 -5.73
N PHE A 39 11.02 -9.35 -5.95
CA PHE A 39 11.49 -8.02 -6.29
C PHE A 39 11.44 -7.84 -7.81
N GLN A 40 11.06 -6.65 -8.26
CA GLN A 40 11.04 -6.27 -9.66
C GLN A 40 11.66 -4.89 -9.83
N ARG A 41 12.29 -4.63 -10.98
CA ARG A 41 12.77 -3.29 -11.32
C ARG A 41 11.56 -2.36 -11.45
N VAL A 42 11.65 -1.17 -10.88
CA VAL A 42 10.63 -0.12 -11.06
C VAL A 42 10.93 0.62 -12.36
N LEU A 43 9.93 0.74 -13.22
CA LEU A 43 10.01 1.44 -14.51
C LEU A 43 9.46 2.86 -14.43
N ASP A 44 8.51 3.10 -13.51
CA ASP A 44 7.85 4.39 -13.35
C ASP A 44 8.54 5.26 -12.29
N SER A 45 9.20 6.33 -12.74
CA SER A 45 9.93 7.26 -11.87
C SER A 45 9.06 8.00 -10.87
N ARG A 46 7.73 8.01 -11.04
CA ARG A 46 6.80 8.62 -10.08
C ARG A 46 6.67 7.82 -8.78
N LEU A 47 7.17 6.57 -8.74
CA LEU A 47 6.99 5.63 -7.64
C LEU A 47 8.13 5.64 -6.59
N GLU A 48 8.77 6.80 -6.37
CA GLU A 48 9.91 6.92 -5.45
C GLU A 48 9.61 6.42 -4.04
N ALA A 49 8.39 6.65 -3.53
CA ALA A 49 8.00 6.29 -2.15
C ALA A 49 7.98 4.78 -1.86
N VAL A 50 7.93 3.95 -2.90
CA VAL A 50 7.89 2.48 -2.83
C VAL A 50 9.12 1.83 -3.47
N THR A 51 10.04 2.63 -4.01
CA THR A 51 11.24 2.17 -4.70
C THR A 51 12.40 2.06 -3.71
N HIS A 52 13.07 0.92 -3.74
CA HIS A 52 14.24 0.64 -2.93
C HIS A 52 15.45 1.40 -3.48
N VAL A 53 16.52 1.52 -2.68
CA VAL A 53 17.76 2.20 -3.09
C VAL A 53 18.42 1.60 -4.33
N ASP A 54 18.16 0.32 -4.61
CA ASP A 54 18.66 -0.40 -5.80
C ASP A 54 17.74 -0.26 -7.03
N GLY A 55 16.65 0.48 -6.92
CA GLY A 55 15.66 0.68 -8.00
C GLY A 55 14.62 -0.44 -8.11
N THR A 56 14.50 -1.30 -7.11
CA THR A 56 13.51 -2.40 -7.10
C THR A 56 12.34 -2.14 -6.16
N ALA A 57 11.26 -2.91 -6.29
CA ALA A 57 10.16 -2.95 -5.33
C ALA A 57 9.54 -4.35 -5.30
N ARG A 58 8.72 -4.66 -4.29
CA ARG A 58 7.95 -5.90 -4.21
C ARG A 58 6.46 -5.62 -4.43
N ALA A 59 6.03 -5.55 -5.67
CA ALA A 59 4.67 -5.16 -6.01
C ALA A 59 3.64 -6.25 -5.62
N GLN A 60 2.49 -5.81 -5.11
CA GLN A 60 1.27 -6.59 -5.11
C GLN A 60 0.42 -6.21 -6.31
N THR A 61 0.03 -7.20 -7.13
CA THR A 61 -1.01 -7.00 -8.14
C THR A 61 -2.38 -7.33 -7.57
N VAL A 62 -3.40 -6.60 -8.02
CA VAL A 62 -4.79 -6.81 -7.63
C VAL A 62 -5.65 -6.87 -8.88
N SER A 63 -6.36 -7.98 -9.05
CA SER A 63 -7.45 -8.10 -10.03
C SER A 63 -8.80 -7.78 -9.38
N ARG A 64 -9.82 -7.53 -10.22
CA ARG A 64 -11.19 -7.28 -9.76
C ARG A 64 -11.78 -8.50 -9.05
N GLU A 65 -11.46 -9.69 -9.53
CA GLU A 65 -11.95 -10.99 -9.04
C GLU A 65 -11.33 -11.31 -7.67
N GLN A 66 -10.05 -10.96 -7.46
CA GLN A 66 -9.35 -11.21 -6.21
C GLN A 66 -9.80 -10.27 -5.08
N ASN A 67 -9.95 -8.97 -5.37
CA ASN A 67 -10.34 -7.98 -4.37
C ASN A 67 -11.01 -6.76 -5.03
N THR A 68 -12.32 -6.86 -5.24
CA THR A 68 -13.11 -5.81 -5.91
C THR A 68 -13.02 -4.45 -5.23
N ARG A 69 -13.00 -4.40 -3.89
CA ARG A 69 -12.93 -3.11 -3.14
C ARG A 69 -11.59 -2.41 -3.35
N LEU A 70 -10.49 -3.14 -3.25
CA LEU A 70 -9.16 -2.57 -3.47
C LEU A 70 -8.93 -2.22 -4.94
N PHE A 71 -9.44 -3.03 -5.86
CA PHE A 71 -9.44 -2.73 -7.30
C PHE A 71 -10.16 -1.40 -7.59
N GLN A 72 -11.36 -1.19 -7.02
CA GLN A 72 -12.11 0.06 -7.17
C GLN A 72 -11.38 1.26 -6.57
N LEU A 73 -10.74 1.10 -5.41
CA LEU A 73 -9.93 2.14 -4.79
C LEU A 73 -8.75 2.54 -5.69
N LEU A 74 -8.00 1.57 -6.21
CA LEU A 74 -6.87 1.82 -7.11
C LEU A 74 -7.31 2.46 -8.42
N THR A 75 -8.41 1.99 -9.01
CA THR A 75 -9.01 2.58 -10.21
C THR A 75 -9.42 4.04 -9.99
N SER A 76 -10.09 4.31 -8.86
CA SER A 76 -10.52 5.68 -8.51
C SER A 76 -9.34 6.59 -8.21
N PHE A 77 -8.28 6.06 -7.60
CA PHE A 77 -7.05 6.79 -7.37
C PHE A 77 -6.33 7.09 -8.69
N LYS A 78 -6.21 6.10 -9.59
CA LYS A 78 -5.63 6.26 -10.94
C LYS A 78 -6.34 7.35 -11.73
N ALA A 79 -7.68 7.40 -11.68
CA ALA A 79 -8.46 8.42 -12.36
C ALA A 79 -8.15 9.86 -11.89
N GLN A 80 -7.70 10.02 -10.63
CA GLN A 80 -7.36 11.32 -10.04
C GLN A 80 -5.87 11.66 -10.17
N SER A 81 -5.00 10.68 -9.96
CA SER A 81 -3.54 10.89 -9.87
C SER A 81 -2.79 10.56 -11.17
N GLY A 82 -3.43 9.85 -12.10
CA GLY A 82 -2.78 9.25 -13.27
C GLY A 82 -1.92 8.02 -12.96
N VAL A 83 -1.92 7.53 -11.71
CA VAL A 83 -1.12 6.39 -11.23
C VAL A 83 -1.97 5.47 -10.37
N GLY A 84 -2.15 4.22 -10.78
CA GLY A 84 -2.92 3.21 -10.05
C GLY A 84 -2.11 2.46 -8.99
N VAL A 85 -1.25 3.15 -8.23
CA VAL A 85 -0.33 2.54 -7.25
C VAL A 85 -0.45 3.22 -5.90
N LEU A 86 -0.61 2.41 -4.84
CA LEU A 86 -0.64 2.86 -3.45
C LEU A 86 0.43 2.17 -2.61
N CYS A 87 0.83 2.81 -1.51
CA CYS A 87 1.65 2.18 -0.48
C CYS A 87 0.83 1.14 0.28
N ASN A 88 1.32 -0.09 0.40
CA ASN A 88 0.71 -1.14 1.20
C ASN A 88 1.69 -1.68 2.26
N THR A 89 1.24 -1.68 3.51
CA THR A 89 2.00 -2.20 4.65
C THR A 89 1.05 -2.80 5.67
N SER A 90 1.58 -3.67 6.54
CA SER A 90 0.82 -4.24 7.65
C SER A 90 0.21 -3.17 8.56
N LEU A 91 -1.08 -3.33 8.87
CA LEU A 91 -1.80 -2.55 9.87
C LEU A 91 -1.68 -3.24 11.23
N ASN A 92 -0.68 -2.85 12.00
CA ASN A 92 -0.31 -3.46 13.29
C ASN A 92 0.56 -2.52 14.14
N PHE A 93 0.57 -2.77 15.45
CA PHE A 93 1.61 -2.26 16.34
C PHE A 93 2.93 -3.01 16.11
N ASN A 94 4.05 -2.40 16.48
CA ASN A 94 5.35 -3.05 16.35
C ASN A 94 5.40 -4.32 17.23
N GLY A 95 5.81 -5.45 16.66
CA GLY A 95 5.87 -6.74 17.36
C GLY A 95 4.52 -7.45 17.55
N THR A 96 3.40 -6.93 17.03
CA THR A 96 2.07 -7.57 17.15
C THR A 96 1.56 -8.10 15.80
N GLY A 97 0.55 -8.98 15.88
CA GLY A 97 -0.26 -9.38 14.72
C GLY A 97 -1.11 -8.24 14.16
N PHE A 98 -1.88 -8.55 13.11
CA PHE A 98 -2.77 -7.59 12.46
C PHE A 98 -3.88 -7.12 13.39
N ILE A 99 -4.20 -5.84 13.28
CA ILE A 99 -5.37 -5.25 13.94
C ILE A 99 -6.63 -5.85 13.34
N ASN A 100 -7.47 -6.46 14.18
CA ASN A 100 -8.74 -7.09 13.81
C ASN A 100 -9.95 -6.57 14.61
N ARG A 101 -9.76 -5.54 15.44
CA ARG A 101 -10.82 -4.87 16.21
C ARG A 101 -10.82 -3.37 15.92
N ALA A 102 -12.01 -2.78 15.76
CA ALA A 102 -12.16 -1.34 15.52
C ALA A 102 -11.59 -0.50 16.69
N SER A 103 -11.67 -1.00 17.93
CA SER A 103 -11.06 -0.37 19.10
C SER A 103 -9.55 -0.19 18.93
N ASP A 104 -8.89 -1.23 18.41
CA ASP A 104 -7.44 -1.27 18.28
C ASP A 104 -6.99 -0.40 17.10
N LEU A 105 -7.81 -0.33 16.04
CA LEU A 105 -7.59 0.60 14.92
C LEU A 105 -7.70 2.06 15.37
N LEU A 106 -8.71 2.40 16.17
CA LEU A 106 -8.84 3.76 16.74
C LEU A 106 -7.65 4.11 17.64
N ALA A 107 -7.24 3.18 18.51
CA ALA A 107 -6.07 3.36 19.37
C ALA A 107 -4.80 3.55 18.52
N TYR A 108 -4.61 2.73 17.48
CA TYR A 108 -3.48 2.82 16.57
C TYR A 108 -3.45 4.15 15.82
N ALA A 109 -4.58 4.59 15.26
CA ALA A 109 -4.68 5.82 14.51
C ALA A 109 -4.32 7.05 15.37
N ARG A 110 -4.81 7.10 16.62
CA ARG A 110 -4.45 8.15 17.59
C ARG A 110 -2.98 8.10 17.99
N ALA A 111 -2.47 6.92 18.34
CA ALA A 111 -1.09 6.76 18.80
C ALA A 111 -0.04 7.09 17.73
N THR A 112 -0.36 6.85 16.45
CA THR A 112 0.56 7.04 15.32
C THR A 112 0.32 8.32 14.53
N GLY A 113 -0.69 9.11 14.90
CA GLY A 113 -1.03 10.36 14.22
C GLY A 113 -1.50 10.15 12.78
N LEU A 114 -2.32 9.12 12.53
CA LEU A 114 -3.00 8.95 11.24
C LEU A 114 -4.10 10.00 11.10
N ASP A 115 -4.26 10.49 9.87
CA ASP A 115 -5.29 11.49 9.55
C ASP A 115 -6.72 10.91 9.64
N GLY A 116 -6.85 9.60 9.40
CA GLY A 116 -8.12 8.88 9.42
C GLY A 116 -7.99 7.42 9.03
N PHE A 117 -9.11 6.71 9.00
CA PHE A 117 -9.20 5.32 8.57
C PHE A 117 -10.59 4.98 8.02
N VAL A 118 -10.71 3.87 7.29
CA VAL A 118 -11.98 3.37 6.71
C VAL A 118 -12.34 2.02 7.33
N ILE A 119 -13.60 1.84 7.74
CA ILE A 119 -14.18 0.55 8.16
C ILE A 119 -15.56 0.44 7.52
N ASN A 120 -15.86 -0.69 6.86
CA ASN A 120 -17.19 -1.00 6.31
C ASN A 120 -17.83 0.19 5.56
N ASP A 121 -17.08 0.75 4.60
CA ASP A 121 -17.53 1.86 3.74
C ASP A 121 -17.77 3.21 4.46
N ALA A 122 -17.43 3.30 5.76
CA ALA A 122 -17.41 4.55 6.52
C ALA A 122 -15.99 5.09 6.69
N PHE A 123 -15.81 6.38 6.43
CA PHE A 123 -14.55 7.10 6.62
C PHE A 123 -14.56 7.89 7.93
N TYR A 124 -13.53 7.70 8.75
CA TYR A 124 -13.37 8.34 10.06
C TYR A 124 -12.12 9.21 10.05
N LEU A 125 -12.27 10.48 10.41
CA LEU A 125 -11.16 11.42 10.58
C LEU A 125 -10.76 11.50 12.05
N ILE A 126 -9.45 11.50 12.32
CA ILE A 126 -8.91 11.78 13.65
C ILE A 126 -8.72 13.29 13.75
N LYS A 127 -9.46 13.92 14.67
CA LYS A 127 -9.27 15.33 15.04
C LYS A 127 -8.18 15.45 16.10
#